data_AF-A0A800MAP2-F1
#
_entry.id   AF-A0A800MAP2-F1
#
_cell.length_a   1.000
_cell.length_b   1.000
_cell.length_c   1.000
_cell.angle_alpha   90.00
_cell.angle_beta   90.00
_cell.angle_gamma   90.00
#
_symmetry.space_group_name_H-M   'P 1'
#
loop_
_entity.id
_entity.type
_entity.pdbx_description
1 polymer ?
#
loop_
_entity_poly.entity_id
_entity_poly.type
_entity_poly.pdbx_seq_one_letter_code
_entity_poly.pdbx_strand_id
1 'polypeptide(L)'
;MELLKSAESQHVKYISWIQWLKNLRPEQRITGLYMCLVGFILRVMSLRVFFFFALAGVVTAARPVSFRHEVVPLLTRQGCNSGTCHGSPSGKGGFVLSLLAFDVPADHLSMTHDLAGRRVDVFDPDLSLILRKPSNALSHRGGLKLPKSGRAYRIIRQWIAEGCQMDPADTPACTGIELQPKDVSVLRWPRPTAQLRVKASFADGTTRDISHLVQYTISDEAIAEVTPDGRLTGRKRGQAAVMVRYLEHVVARAFTFVKPVPGFKWSNPLVANFIDEKVHAKLRELQYLPSGLCSDSEFVRRVHLDVIGRLPTIDETKAFLSDKKPDKRPRLIDALLERPEFAPFWAQKWGDLLRLTPSAVTAGGVHKLNRWLVHSLRDNKPYDAFARELLTASGSTYANPPANYYRTAADMNDALETTTQIFLGSRLACASWSARFGFCAIAGSIPNQIILGMLWSSASSTCDTSAVAMGQRASCSRRCSAAAR
;
A
#
# COMPACT_ATOMS: atom_id res chain seq x y z
N MET A 1 -21.78 -40.39 2.94
CA MET A 1 -22.44 -41.53 3.61
C MET A 1 -23.82 -41.20 4.18
N GLU A 2 -24.13 -39.96 4.60
CA GLU A 2 -25.49 -39.61 5.03
C GLU A 2 -26.49 -39.39 3.89
N LEU A 3 -26.03 -39.05 2.68
CA LEU A 3 -26.90 -38.96 1.49
C LEU A 3 -27.34 -40.33 0.93
N LEU A 4 -26.59 -41.40 1.21
CA LEU A 4 -26.95 -42.78 0.81
C LEU A 4 -27.95 -43.43 1.78
N LYS A 5 -27.90 -43.07 3.07
CA LYS A 5 -28.87 -43.55 4.09
C LYS A 5 -30.28 -42.98 3.90
N SER A 6 -30.41 -41.81 3.27
CA SER A 6 -31.71 -41.20 2.92
C SER A 6 -32.42 -41.96 1.80
N ALA A 7 -31.68 -42.36 0.76
CA ALA A 7 -32.22 -43.06 -0.41
C ALA A 7 -32.67 -44.50 -0.07
N GLU A 8 -31.96 -45.21 0.81
CA GLU A 8 -32.38 -46.54 1.31
C GLU A 8 -33.68 -46.47 2.13
N SER A 9 -33.89 -45.40 2.92
CA SER A 9 -35.11 -45.25 3.74
C SER A 9 -36.39 -45.01 2.92
N GLN A 10 -36.25 -44.40 1.73
CA GLN A 10 -37.39 -44.13 0.84
C GLN A 10 -37.75 -45.36 -0.01
N HIS A 11 -36.76 -46.16 -0.42
CA HIS A 11 -36.99 -47.41 -1.15
C HIS A 11 -37.72 -48.47 -0.32
N VAL A 12 -37.44 -48.55 1.00
CA VAL A 12 -38.11 -49.51 1.91
C VAL A 12 -39.60 -49.15 2.12
N LYS A 13 -39.98 -47.86 2.08
CA LYS A 13 -41.38 -47.43 2.23
C LYS A 13 -42.22 -47.71 0.98
N TYR A 14 -41.63 -47.57 -0.21
CA TYR A 14 -42.36 -47.75 -1.48
C TYR A 14 -42.72 -49.23 -1.76
N ILE A 15 -41.84 -50.16 -1.38
CA ILE A 15 -42.07 -51.60 -1.53
C ILE A 15 -43.20 -52.09 -0.60
N SER A 16 -43.31 -51.52 0.61
CA SER A 16 -44.38 -51.85 1.56
C SER A 16 -45.80 -51.45 1.07
N TRP A 17 -45.89 -50.38 0.28
CA TRP A 17 -47.18 -49.84 -0.19
C TRP A 17 -47.79 -50.70 -1.32
N ILE A 18 -46.94 -51.23 -2.21
CA ILE A 18 -47.37 -52.13 -3.29
C ILE A 18 -47.86 -53.47 -2.70
N GLN A 19 -47.26 -53.95 -1.61
CA GLN A 19 -47.73 -55.14 -0.89
C GLN A 19 -49.06 -54.91 -0.14
N TRP A 20 -49.29 -53.71 0.41
CA TRP A 20 -50.57 -53.35 1.04
C TRP A 20 -51.74 -53.30 0.02
N LEU A 21 -51.52 -52.71 -1.16
CA LEU A 21 -52.55 -52.64 -2.23
C LEU A 21 -52.94 -54.02 -2.79
N LYS A 22 -52.03 -55.00 -2.79
CA LYS A 22 -52.31 -56.37 -3.25
C LYS A 22 -53.23 -57.15 -2.30
N ASN A 23 -53.31 -56.76 -1.03
CA ASN A 23 -54.14 -57.42 0.00
C ASN A 23 -55.55 -56.82 0.15
N LEU A 24 -55.92 -55.81 -0.64
CA LEU A 24 -57.27 -55.23 -0.64
C LEU A 24 -58.19 -55.95 -1.65
N ARG A 25 -59.44 -56.19 -1.25
CA ARG A 25 -60.53 -56.73 -2.09
C ARG A 25 -60.85 -55.80 -3.28
N PRO A 26 -61.30 -56.31 -4.44
CA PRO A 26 -61.44 -55.52 -5.68
C PRO A 26 -62.28 -54.24 -5.52
N GLU A 27 -63.41 -54.34 -4.83
CA GLU A 27 -64.31 -53.23 -4.53
C GLU A 27 -63.71 -52.10 -3.66
N GLN A 28 -62.61 -52.33 -2.92
CA GLN A 28 -61.98 -51.29 -2.10
C GLN A 28 -60.81 -50.56 -2.79
N ARG A 29 -60.38 -51.02 -3.97
CA ARG A 29 -59.24 -50.42 -4.70
C ARG A 29 -59.62 -49.11 -5.39
N ILE A 30 -60.86 -48.95 -5.81
CA ILE A 30 -61.34 -47.75 -6.53
C ILE A 30 -61.54 -46.58 -5.55
N THR A 31 -62.12 -46.85 -4.37
CA THR A 31 -62.37 -45.83 -3.33
C THR A 31 -61.07 -45.35 -2.68
N GLY A 32 -60.08 -46.23 -2.50
CA GLY A 32 -58.75 -45.87 -1.98
C GLY A 32 -57.94 -45.02 -2.96
N LEU A 33 -58.04 -45.27 -4.27
CA LEU A 33 -57.38 -44.45 -5.29
C LEU A 33 -58.00 -43.06 -5.38
N TYR A 34 -59.34 -42.95 -5.28
CA TYR A 34 -60.06 -41.68 -5.34
C TYR A 34 -59.76 -40.78 -4.13
N MET A 35 -59.72 -41.34 -2.92
CA MET A 35 -59.35 -40.60 -1.70
C MET A 35 -57.90 -40.09 -1.73
N CYS A 36 -56.96 -40.88 -2.28
CA CYS A 36 -55.57 -40.45 -2.45
C CYS A 36 -55.41 -39.38 -3.55
N LEU A 37 -56.15 -39.49 -4.66
CA LEU A 37 -56.11 -38.50 -5.73
C LEU A 37 -56.72 -37.16 -5.28
N VAL A 38 -57.83 -37.18 -4.56
CA VAL A 38 -58.46 -35.98 -3.98
C VAL A 38 -57.57 -35.36 -2.89
N GLY A 39 -56.94 -36.18 -2.04
CA GLY A 39 -55.96 -35.71 -1.05
C GLY A 39 -54.69 -35.12 -1.66
N PHE A 40 -54.22 -35.65 -2.79
CA PHE A 40 -53.09 -35.11 -3.54
C PHE A 40 -53.45 -33.81 -4.27
N ILE A 41 -54.62 -33.73 -4.90
CA ILE A 41 -55.11 -32.52 -5.58
C ILE A 41 -55.37 -31.40 -4.57
N LEU A 42 -55.98 -31.69 -3.41
CA LEU A 42 -56.20 -30.69 -2.36
C LEU A 42 -54.90 -30.21 -1.70
N ARG A 43 -53.87 -31.06 -1.57
CA ARG A 43 -52.51 -30.63 -1.14
C ARG A 43 -51.77 -29.81 -2.19
N VAL A 44 -51.94 -30.11 -3.48
CA VAL A 44 -51.30 -29.35 -4.58
C VAL A 44 -51.99 -27.99 -4.80
N MET A 45 -53.30 -27.90 -4.59
CA MET A 45 -54.03 -26.62 -4.71
C MET A 45 -53.87 -25.70 -3.50
N SER A 46 -53.72 -26.23 -2.28
CA SER A 46 -53.43 -25.42 -1.08
C SER A 46 -51.98 -24.91 -1.03
N LEU A 47 -51.01 -25.63 -1.62
CA LEU A 47 -49.63 -25.14 -1.75
C LEU A 47 -49.47 -24.04 -2.82
N ARG A 48 -50.36 -23.94 -3.81
CA ARG A 48 -50.25 -22.91 -4.88
C ARG A 48 -50.96 -21.59 -4.55
N VAL A 49 -51.94 -21.59 -3.66
CA VAL A 49 -52.62 -20.35 -3.21
C VAL A 49 -51.84 -19.66 -2.08
N PHE A 50 -51.09 -20.40 -1.24
CA PHE A 50 -50.18 -19.81 -0.25
C PHE A 50 -48.83 -19.35 -0.84
N PHE A 51 -48.41 -19.87 -1.99
CA PHE A 51 -47.16 -19.43 -2.65
C PHE A 51 -47.32 -18.12 -3.43
N PHE A 52 -48.55 -17.67 -3.70
CA PHE A 52 -48.81 -16.43 -4.46
C PHE A 52 -48.98 -15.18 -3.59
N PHE A 53 -49.04 -15.32 -2.26
CA PHE A 53 -49.18 -14.17 -1.34
C PHE A 53 -47.98 -13.92 -0.40
N ALA A 54 -46.88 -14.66 -0.54
CA ALA A 54 -45.66 -14.48 0.27
C ALA A 54 -44.44 -13.96 -0.52
N LEU A 55 -44.66 -13.43 -1.73
CA LEU A 55 -43.66 -12.72 -2.54
C LEU A 55 -44.11 -11.27 -2.78
N ALA A 56 -44.70 -10.64 -1.76
CA ALA A 56 -44.53 -9.20 -1.59
C ALA A 56 -43.06 -8.98 -1.20
N GLY A 57 -42.17 -9.11 -2.18
CA GLY A 57 -40.80 -8.66 -2.05
C GLY A 57 -40.89 -7.21 -1.61
N VAL A 58 -40.33 -6.91 -0.44
CA VAL A 58 -39.95 -5.54 -0.12
C VAL A 58 -39.06 -5.13 -1.28
N VAL A 59 -39.60 -4.38 -2.23
CA VAL A 59 -38.81 -3.60 -3.17
C VAL A 59 -38.12 -2.59 -2.28
N THR A 60 -36.97 -2.96 -1.72
CA THR A 60 -36.07 -1.99 -1.13
C THR A 60 -35.74 -1.04 -2.27
N ALA A 61 -36.32 0.17 -2.23
CA ALA A 61 -35.96 1.22 -3.16
C ALA A 61 -34.43 1.27 -3.23
N ALA A 62 -33.88 1.15 -4.43
CA ALA A 62 -32.44 1.19 -4.60
C ALA A 62 -31.93 2.49 -3.96
N ARG A 63 -30.96 2.37 -3.05
CA ARG A 63 -30.36 3.55 -2.40
C ARG A 63 -29.86 4.51 -3.48
N PRO A 64 -30.14 5.82 -3.38
CA PRO A 64 -29.58 6.82 -4.28
C PRO A 64 -28.05 6.69 -4.38
N VAL A 65 -27.52 6.99 -5.56
CA VAL A 65 -26.09 6.98 -5.81
C VAL A 65 -25.44 8.10 -5.00
N SER A 66 -24.44 7.72 -4.21
CA SER A 66 -23.67 8.66 -3.42
C SER A 66 -22.67 9.41 -4.29
N PHE A 67 -22.71 10.73 -4.28
CA PHE A 67 -21.72 11.53 -5.00
C PHE A 67 -20.32 11.33 -4.39
N ARG A 68 -20.23 11.49 -3.07
CA ARG A 68 -19.03 11.34 -2.24
C ARG A 68 -18.49 9.92 -2.29
N HIS A 69 -19.31 8.90 -2.07
CA HIS A 69 -18.82 7.53 -1.88
C HIS A 69 -18.80 6.68 -3.16
N GLU A 70 -19.44 7.11 -4.26
CA GLU A 70 -19.47 6.34 -5.50
C GLU A 70 -19.00 7.14 -6.71
N VAL A 71 -19.56 8.32 -6.99
CA VAL A 71 -19.20 9.10 -8.20
C VAL A 71 -17.75 9.56 -8.16
N VAL A 72 -17.36 10.26 -7.09
CA VAL A 72 -16.03 10.84 -6.96
C VAL A 72 -14.90 9.78 -6.97
N PRO A 73 -15.02 8.65 -6.23
CA PRO A 73 -14.07 7.54 -6.33
C PRO A 73 -13.96 6.96 -7.74
N LEU A 74 -15.08 6.87 -8.48
CA LEU A 74 -15.05 6.41 -9.86
C LEU A 74 -14.29 7.36 -10.78
N LEU A 75 -14.41 8.67 -10.60
CA LEU A 75 -13.59 9.64 -11.36
C LEU A 75 -12.09 9.40 -11.12
N THR A 76 -11.72 9.10 -9.87
CA THR A 76 -10.35 8.76 -9.47
C THR A 76 -9.89 7.45 -10.09
N ARG A 77 -10.71 6.40 -9.98
CA ARG A 77 -10.45 5.09 -10.58
C ARG A 77 -10.23 5.17 -12.09
N GLN A 78 -11.02 5.98 -12.80
CA GLN A 78 -10.86 6.18 -14.24
C GLN A 78 -9.74 7.18 -14.61
N GLY A 79 -9.10 7.80 -13.61
CA GLY A 79 -8.01 8.77 -13.79
C GLY A 79 -8.46 10.14 -14.29
N CYS A 80 -9.75 10.47 -14.22
CA CYS A 80 -10.31 11.73 -14.69
C CYS A 80 -9.78 12.93 -13.90
N ASN A 81 -9.67 12.80 -12.57
CA ASN A 81 -9.18 13.82 -11.65
C ASN A 81 -7.70 13.61 -11.26
N SER A 82 -6.92 12.98 -12.14
CA SER A 82 -5.46 12.88 -11.99
C SER A 82 -4.77 14.20 -12.35
N GLY A 83 -3.56 14.42 -11.84
CA GLY A 83 -2.79 15.66 -12.05
C GLY A 83 -2.41 15.94 -13.51
N THR A 84 -2.51 14.96 -14.41
CA THR A 84 -2.27 15.14 -15.85
C THR A 84 -3.54 15.50 -16.64
N CYS A 85 -4.72 15.36 -16.01
CA CYS A 85 -6.04 15.56 -16.60
C CYS A 85 -6.80 16.68 -15.86
N HIS A 86 -8.04 16.44 -15.45
CA HIS A 86 -8.87 17.47 -14.81
C HIS A 86 -8.45 17.78 -13.37
N GLY A 87 -7.62 16.93 -12.75
CA GLY A 87 -6.99 17.16 -11.45
C GLY A 87 -5.76 18.08 -11.48
N SER A 88 -5.35 18.57 -12.66
CA SER A 88 -4.28 19.57 -12.73
C SER A 88 -4.78 20.93 -12.18
N PRO A 89 -3.90 21.82 -11.67
CA PRO A 89 -4.32 23.10 -11.09
C PRO A 89 -5.21 23.98 -11.98
N SER A 90 -5.06 23.88 -13.30
CA SER A 90 -5.87 24.60 -14.30
C SER A 90 -6.95 23.74 -14.97
N GLY A 91 -7.09 22.47 -14.57
CA GLY A 91 -7.93 21.47 -15.23
C GLY A 91 -7.64 21.32 -16.72
N LYS A 92 -8.63 20.85 -17.48
CA LYS A 92 -8.57 20.77 -18.96
C LYS A 92 -9.85 21.28 -19.58
N GLY A 93 -9.73 22.18 -20.56
CA GLY A 93 -10.87 22.71 -21.31
C GLY A 93 -11.91 23.40 -20.41
N GLY A 94 -11.44 24.13 -19.40
CA GLY A 94 -12.29 24.82 -18.42
C GLY A 94 -13.02 23.90 -17.43
N PHE A 95 -12.71 22.59 -17.40
CA PHE A 95 -13.24 21.67 -16.40
C PHE A 95 -12.12 21.26 -15.43
N VAL A 96 -12.33 21.58 -14.15
CA VAL A 96 -11.38 21.37 -13.06
C VAL A 96 -12.02 20.44 -12.05
N LEU A 97 -11.27 19.43 -11.62
CA LEU A 97 -11.63 18.57 -10.50
C LEU A 97 -10.51 18.67 -9.47
N SER A 98 -10.85 18.49 -8.21
CA SER A 98 -9.91 18.32 -7.12
C SER A 98 -9.02 17.11 -7.40
N LEU A 99 -7.73 17.24 -7.08
CA LEU A 99 -6.76 16.16 -7.32
C LEU A 99 -7.12 14.95 -6.46
N LEU A 100 -7.42 13.81 -7.09
CA LEU A 100 -7.69 12.54 -6.42
C LEU A 100 -8.77 12.63 -5.33
N ALA A 101 -9.86 13.35 -5.58
CA ALA A 101 -11.04 13.45 -4.71
C ALA A 101 -10.84 14.26 -3.41
N PHE A 102 -9.92 15.22 -3.41
CA PHE A 102 -9.57 15.99 -2.23
C PHE A 102 -10.67 16.97 -1.76
N ASP A 103 -11.43 17.55 -2.69
CA ASP A 103 -12.48 18.55 -2.38
C ASP A 103 -13.79 18.17 -3.08
N VAL A 104 -14.60 17.36 -2.38
CA VAL A 104 -15.87 16.83 -2.87
C VAL A 104 -16.90 17.94 -3.15
N PRO A 105 -17.10 18.95 -2.27
CA PRO A 105 -17.95 20.10 -2.58
C PRO A 105 -17.55 20.84 -3.86
N ALA A 106 -16.27 21.14 -4.05
CA ALA A 106 -15.80 21.81 -5.26
C ALA A 106 -15.99 20.94 -6.52
N ASP A 107 -15.73 19.63 -6.42
CA ASP A 107 -15.97 18.68 -7.51
C ASP A 107 -17.44 18.65 -7.94
N HIS A 108 -18.35 18.65 -6.96
CA HIS A 108 -19.79 18.68 -7.21
C HIS A 108 -20.18 19.93 -7.99
N LEU A 109 -19.76 21.10 -7.52
CA LEU A 109 -20.04 22.38 -8.18
C LEU A 109 -19.47 22.42 -9.60
N SER A 110 -18.25 21.94 -9.81
CA SER A 110 -17.65 21.95 -11.15
C SER A 110 -18.33 21.00 -12.12
N MET A 111 -18.87 19.88 -11.64
CA MET A 111 -19.64 18.96 -12.46
C MET A 111 -21.05 19.47 -12.78
N THR A 112 -21.69 20.16 -11.85
CA THR A 112 -23.14 20.43 -11.90
C THR A 112 -23.51 21.88 -12.21
N HIS A 113 -22.74 22.87 -11.77
CA HIS A 113 -23.08 24.29 -11.85
C HIS A 113 -22.17 25.10 -12.77
N ASP A 114 -20.87 24.74 -12.87
CA ASP A 114 -19.93 25.46 -13.72
C ASP A 114 -20.40 25.56 -15.18
N LEU A 115 -20.02 26.65 -15.84
CA LEU A 115 -20.47 26.99 -17.20
C LEU A 115 -22.01 26.95 -17.36
N ALA A 116 -22.73 27.41 -16.33
CA ALA A 116 -24.19 27.43 -16.26
C ALA A 116 -24.82 26.03 -16.41
N GLY A 117 -24.20 25.02 -15.78
CA GLY A 117 -24.72 23.65 -15.71
C GLY A 117 -24.65 22.84 -17.01
N ARG A 118 -24.02 23.37 -18.07
CA ARG A 118 -23.97 22.73 -19.42
C ARG A 118 -23.24 21.39 -19.51
N ARG A 119 -22.70 20.87 -18.40
CA ARG A 119 -21.94 19.60 -18.35
C ARG A 119 -22.81 18.38 -18.11
N VAL A 120 -23.94 18.58 -17.44
CA VAL A 120 -24.92 17.55 -17.09
C VAL A 120 -26.26 17.92 -17.70
N ASP A 121 -26.97 16.90 -18.13
CA ASP A 121 -28.36 16.99 -18.55
C ASP A 121 -29.14 16.00 -17.69
N VAL A 122 -29.90 16.51 -16.72
CA VAL A 122 -30.65 15.69 -15.76
C VAL A 122 -31.92 15.10 -16.38
N PHE A 123 -32.41 15.68 -17.48
CA PHE A 123 -33.59 15.20 -18.19
C PHE A 123 -33.25 14.08 -19.16
N ASP A 124 -32.12 14.21 -19.86
CA ASP A 124 -31.51 13.15 -20.67
C ASP A 124 -30.04 12.92 -20.26
N PRO A 125 -29.79 12.05 -19.25
CA PRO A 125 -28.45 11.75 -18.76
C PRO A 125 -27.45 11.37 -19.85
N ASP A 126 -27.88 10.68 -20.92
CA ASP A 126 -26.99 10.22 -21.98
C ASP A 126 -26.50 11.37 -22.89
N LEU A 127 -27.14 12.55 -22.85
CA LEU A 127 -26.67 13.78 -23.50
C LEU A 127 -25.57 14.51 -22.71
N SER A 128 -25.37 14.16 -21.43
CA SER A 128 -24.41 14.79 -20.54
C SER A 128 -22.97 14.71 -21.09
N LEU A 129 -22.28 15.86 -21.14
CA LEU A 129 -20.89 15.92 -21.60
C LEU A 129 -19.96 15.07 -20.71
N ILE A 130 -20.26 14.96 -19.41
CA ILE A 130 -19.51 14.14 -18.46
C ILE A 130 -19.60 12.63 -18.72
N LEU A 131 -20.59 12.19 -19.51
CA LEU A 131 -20.67 10.80 -19.99
C LEU A 131 -20.13 10.68 -21.42
N ARG A 132 -20.51 11.61 -22.31
CA ARG A 132 -20.22 11.51 -23.75
C ARG A 132 -18.74 11.65 -24.07
N LYS A 133 -18.02 12.57 -23.42
CA LYS A 133 -16.59 12.75 -23.66
C LYS A 133 -15.78 11.52 -23.21
N PRO A 134 -15.82 11.08 -21.95
CA PRO A 134 -14.98 9.96 -21.52
C PRO A 134 -15.41 8.60 -22.12
N SER A 135 -16.62 8.49 -22.68
CA SER A 135 -17.06 7.30 -23.45
C SER A 135 -16.71 7.35 -24.94
N ASN A 136 -16.03 8.40 -25.40
CA ASN A 136 -15.75 8.70 -26.82
C ASN A 136 -17.00 8.86 -27.71
N ALA A 137 -18.20 9.07 -27.13
CA ALA A 137 -19.37 9.50 -27.90
C ALA A 137 -19.26 10.96 -28.38
N LEU A 138 -18.36 11.74 -27.77
CA LEU A 138 -17.83 13.00 -28.25
C LEU A 138 -16.31 12.97 -28.16
N SER A 139 -15.64 13.76 -29.00
CA SER A 139 -14.17 13.85 -28.99
C SER A 139 -13.63 14.22 -27.61
N HIS A 140 -12.72 13.41 -27.10
CA HIS A 140 -12.09 13.59 -25.80
C HIS A 140 -10.58 13.32 -25.92
N ARG A 141 -9.78 14.36 -25.68
CA ARG A 141 -8.31 14.26 -25.75
C ARG A 141 -7.72 13.23 -24.78
N GLY A 142 -8.39 12.96 -23.65
CA GLY A 142 -7.98 11.94 -22.69
C GLY A 142 -8.26 10.49 -23.14
N GLY A 143 -8.87 10.30 -24.32
CA GLY A 143 -9.24 9.00 -24.84
C GLY A 143 -10.41 8.34 -24.09
N LEU A 144 -10.57 7.03 -24.29
CA LEU A 144 -11.62 6.24 -23.64
C LEU A 144 -11.28 6.07 -22.15
N LYS A 145 -12.12 6.65 -21.28
CA LYS A 145 -12.02 6.52 -19.82
C LYS A 145 -13.24 5.86 -19.20
N LEU A 146 -14.41 5.96 -19.83
CA LEU A 146 -15.69 5.52 -19.28
C LEU A 146 -16.50 4.75 -20.33
N PRO A 147 -16.20 3.46 -20.57
CA PRO A 147 -16.95 2.65 -21.52
C PRO A 147 -18.44 2.56 -21.15
N LYS A 148 -19.34 2.70 -22.13
CA LYS A 148 -20.81 2.68 -21.91
C LYS A 148 -21.32 1.40 -21.26
N SER A 149 -20.69 0.26 -21.57
CA SER A 149 -21.00 -1.04 -20.96
C SER A 149 -20.51 -1.18 -19.51
N GLY A 150 -19.66 -0.26 -19.04
CA GLY A 150 -19.02 -0.31 -17.75
C GLY A 150 -19.96 0.01 -16.60
N ARG A 151 -19.70 -0.58 -15.43
CA ARG A 151 -20.41 -0.26 -14.17
C ARG A 151 -20.27 1.21 -13.79
N ALA A 152 -19.08 1.78 -13.97
CA ALA A 152 -18.81 3.18 -13.67
C ALA A 152 -19.71 4.14 -14.47
N TYR A 153 -19.93 3.86 -15.77
CA TYR A 153 -20.83 4.63 -16.61
C TYR A 153 -22.26 4.60 -16.05
N ARG A 154 -22.76 3.40 -15.72
CA ARG A 154 -24.12 3.24 -15.18
C ARG A 154 -24.32 3.98 -13.86
N ILE A 155 -23.34 3.94 -12.94
CA ILE A 155 -23.42 4.63 -11.65
C ILE A 155 -23.47 6.16 -11.86
N ILE A 156 -22.56 6.71 -12.67
CA ILE A 156 -22.53 8.16 -12.94
C ILE A 156 -23.80 8.59 -13.67
N ARG A 157 -24.25 7.82 -14.66
CA ARG A 157 -25.52 8.08 -15.36
C ARG A 157 -26.71 8.06 -14.41
N GLN A 158 -26.77 7.10 -13.49
CA GLN A 158 -27.83 6.99 -12.51
C GLN A 158 -27.84 8.19 -11.56
N TRP A 159 -26.67 8.63 -11.08
CA TRP A 159 -26.55 9.84 -10.27
C TRP A 159 -27.06 11.10 -11.00
N ILE A 160 -26.78 11.22 -12.31
CA ILE A 160 -27.34 12.32 -13.13
C ILE A 160 -28.86 12.22 -13.22
N ALA A 161 -29.39 11.02 -13.47
CA ALA A 161 -30.83 10.76 -13.53
C ALA A 161 -31.55 11.04 -12.21
N GLU A 162 -30.84 10.89 -11.08
CA GLU A 162 -31.32 11.24 -9.74
C GLU A 162 -31.23 12.75 -9.43
N GLY A 163 -30.85 13.57 -10.42
CA GLY A 163 -30.78 15.02 -10.30
C GLY A 163 -29.45 15.55 -9.77
N CYS A 164 -28.36 14.79 -9.92
CA CYS A 164 -27.01 15.18 -9.53
C CYS A 164 -26.89 15.58 -8.05
N GLN A 165 -27.60 14.91 -7.15
CA GLN A 165 -27.69 15.31 -5.75
C GLN A 165 -26.35 15.16 -5.01
N MET A 166 -26.07 16.08 -4.09
CA MET A 166 -25.01 15.89 -3.10
C MET A 166 -25.53 14.97 -1.99
N ASP A 167 -24.62 14.23 -1.35
CA ASP A 167 -24.96 13.41 -0.19
C ASP A 167 -25.51 14.27 0.96
N PRO A 168 -26.47 13.74 1.75
CA PRO A 168 -26.91 14.36 3.00
C PRO A 168 -25.73 14.68 3.93
N ALA A 169 -25.83 15.77 4.70
CA ALA A 169 -24.76 16.23 5.58
C ALA A 169 -24.37 15.21 6.67
N ASP A 170 -25.33 14.38 7.10
CA ASP A 170 -25.18 13.30 8.08
C ASP A 170 -24.66 11.98 7.48
N THR A 171 -24.37 11.95 6.17
CA THR A 171 -23.84 10.74 5.53
C THR A 171 -22.54 10.31 6.22
N PRO A 172 -22.47 9.08 6.78
CA PRO A 172 -21.31 8.61 7.53
C PRO A 172 -20.03 8.68 6.70
N ALA A 173 -18.97 9.28 7.26
CA ALA A 173 -17.67 9.35 6.60
C ALA A 173 -17.00 7.97 6.56
N CYS A 174 -16.25 7.70 5.49
CA CYS A 174 -15.34 6.55 5.44
C CYS A 174 -14.20 6.75 6.45
N THR A 175 -14.00 5.79 7.34
CA THR A 175 -12.96 5.85 8.39
C THR A 175 -11.72 5.04 8.02
N GLY A 176 -11.82 4.14 7.04
CA GLY A 176 -10.68 3.35 6.58
C GLY A 176 -11.05 2.33 5.51
N ILE A 177 -10.03 1.83 4.80
CA ILE A 177 -10.18 0.73 3.85
C ILE A 177 -9.25 -0.43 4.20
N GLU A 178 -9.65 -1.63 3.80
CA GLU A 178 -8.91 -2.86 4.03
C GLU A 178 -8.83 -3.68 2.75
N LEU A 179 -7.60 -4.03 2.35
CA LEU A 179 -7.33 -4.92 1.21
C LEU A 179 -7.30 -6.39 1.66
N GLN A 180 -8.18 -7.19 1.09
CA GLN A 180 -8.36 -8.63 1.34
C GLN A 180 -7.93 -9.47 0.14
N PRO A 181 -7.50 -10.74 0.35
CA PRO A 181 -7.37 -11.45 1.63
C PRO A 181 -6.09 -11.07 2.42
N LYS A 182 -6.18 -10.97 3.76
CA LYS A 182 -5.10 -10.50 4.65
C LYS A 182 -3.95 -11.51 4.81
N ASP A 183 -4.28 -12.78 4.75
CA ASP A 183 -3.42 -13.94 4.95
C ASP A 183 -2.64 -14.34 3.70
N VAL A 184 -3.03 -13.85 2.52
CA VAL A 184 -2.30 -14.08 1.28
C VAL A 184 -1.33 -12.94 1.04
N SER A 185 -0.03 -13.25 1.14
CA SER A 185 1.08 -12.36 0.75
C SER A 185 2.08 -13.03 -0.20
N VAL A 186 1.96 -14.35 -0.42
CA VAL A 186 2.86 -15.12 -1.28
C VAL A 186 2.06 -15.87 -2.35
N LEU A 187 2.35 -15.60 -3.61
CA LEU A 187 1.73 -16.24 -4.77
C LEU A 187 2.76 -17.11 -5.49
N ARG A 188 2.42 -18.38 -5.74
CA ARG A 188 3.34 -19.38 -6.28
C ARG A 188 2.93 -19.82 -7.69
N TRP A 189 3.92 -20.10 -8.55
CA TRP A 189 3.68 -20.78 -9.82
C TRP A 189 3.18 -22.22 -9.58
N PRO A 190 2.38 -22.80 -10.50
CA PRO A 190 2.11 -22.36 -11.88
C PRO A 190 1.02 -21.28 -12.04
N ARG A 191 0.26 -20.97 -10.99
CA ARG A 191 -0.85 -20.01 -11.05
C ARG A 191 -0.69 -18.92 -9.98
N PRO A 192 0.23 -17.95 -10.17
CA PRO A 192 0.51 -16.91 -9.18
C PRO A 192 -0.56 -15.80 -9.25
N THR A 193 -1.82 -16.16 -9.00
CA THR A 193 -2.97 -15.25 -9.13
C THR A 193 -3.76 -15.15 -7.84
N ALA A 194 -4.30 -13.96 -7.55
CA ALA A 194 -5.26 -13.76 -6.47
C ALA A 194 -6.35 -12.77 -6.88
N GLN A 195 -7.58 -12.98 -6.38
CA GLN A 195 -8.64 -11.99 -6.48
C GLN A 195 -8.60 -11.11 -5.23
N LEU A 196 -8.31 -9.83 -5.43
CA LEU A 196 -8.32 -8.84 -4.38
C LEU A 196 -9.75 -8.31 -4.18
N ARG A 197 -10.07 -7.99 -2.93
CA ARG A 197 -11.30 -7.27 -2.55
C ARG A 197 -10.96 -6.16 -1.58
N VAL A 198 -11.76 -5.11 -1.58
CA VAL A 198 -11.57 -3.97 -0.70
C VAL A 198 -12.84 -3.71 0.07
N LYS A 199 -12.71 -3.67 1.39
CA LYS A 199 -13.78 -3.27 2.31
C LYS A 199 -13.51 -1.88 2.85
N ALA A 200 -14.51 -1.02 2.85
CA ALA A 200 -14.49 0.24 3.58
C ALA A 200 -15.24 0.09 4.90
N SER A 201 -14.79 0.81 5.93
CA SER A 201 -15.48 1.01 7.20
C SER A 201 -15.96 2.45 7.29
N PHE A 202 -17.12 2.67 7.88
CA PHE A 202 -17.76 3.99 7.99
C PHE A 202 -17.96 4.39 9.47
N ALA A 203 -18.16 5.68 9.71
CA ALA A 203 -18.29 6.26 11.05
C ALA A 203 -19.50 5.73 11.85
N ASP A 204 -20.51 5.18 11.18
CA ASP A 204 -21.67 4.52 11.77
C ASP A 204 -21.41 3.05 12.15
N GLY A 205 -20.18 2.56 11.96
CA GLY A 205 -19.79 1.17 12.22
C GLY A 205 -20.12 0.21 11.08
N THR A 206 -20.75 0.67 10.00
CA THR A 206 -21.05 -0.19 8.84
C THR A 206 -19.80 -0.47 8.02
N THR A 207 -19.82 -1.58 7.27
CA THR A 207 -18.76 -1.93 6.32
C THR A 207 -19.36 -2.29 4.97
N ARG A 208 -18.64 -1.96 3.88
CA ARG A 208 -19.12 -2.17 2.51
C ARG A 208 -18.00 -2.67 1.60
N ASP A 209 -18.31 -3.58 0.69
CA ASP A 209 -17.40 -3.95 -0.41
C ASP A 209 -17.38 -2.82 -1.44
N ILE A 210 -16.20 -2.22 -1.60
CA ILE A 210 -15.94 -1.10 -2.52
C ILE A 210 -14.97 -1.49 -3.63
N SER A 211 -14.73 -2.78 -3.86
CA SER A 211 -13.73 -3.28 -4.82
C SER A 211 -13.90 -2.72 -6.24
N HIS A 212 -15.13 -2.36 -6.60
CA HIS A 212 -15.50 -1.81 -7.90
C HIS A 212 -15.36 -0.27 -7.99
N LEU A 213 -15.10 0.40 -6.86
CA LEU A 213 -14.97 1.86 -6.75
C LEU A 213 -13.51 2.31 -6.58
N VAL A 214 -12.65 1.42 -6.07
CA VAL A 214 -11.25 1.76 -5.77
C VAL A 214 -10.38 1.85 -7.02
N GLN A 215 -9.25 2.54 -6.92
CA GLN A 215 -8.17 2.43 -7.89
C GLN A 215 -7.12 1.45 -7.40
N TYR A 216 -6.75 0.47 -8.24
CA TYR A 216 -5.61 -0.41 -8.00
C TYR A 216 -4.42 0.06 -8.82
N THR A 217 -3.23 0.05 -8.22
CA THR A 217 -1.94 0.27 -8.89
C THR A 217 -0.91 -0.72 -8.35
N ILE A 218 0.15 -0.97 -9.11
CA ILE A 218 1.25 -1.87 -8.73
C ILE A 218 2.57 -1.11 -8.75
N SER A 219 3.46 -1.37 -7.79
CA SER A 219 4.75 -0.69 -7.69
C SER A 219 5.75 -1.07 -8.79
N ASP A 220 5.62 -2.27 -9.36
CA ASP A 220 6.49 -2.79 -10.42
C ASP A 220 5.70 -3.72 -11.36
N GLU A 221 5.35 -3.19 -12.53
CA GLU A 221 4.63 -3.91 -13.59
C GLU A 221 5.44 -5.03 -14.24
N ALA A 222 6.78 -5.01 -14.11
CA ALA A 222 7.62 -6.10 -14.61
C ALA A 222 7.49 -7.36 -13.74
N ILE A 223 7.14 -7.20 -12.46
CA ILE A 223 6.95 -8.30 -11.50
C ILE A 223 5.52 -8.83 -11.53
N ALA A 224 4.52 -7.95 -11.52
CA ALA A 224 3.11 -8.34 -11.45
C ALA A 224 2.19 -7.30 -12.09
N GLU A 225 0.96 -7.71 -12.38
CA GLU A 225 -0.11 -6.81 -12.82
C GLU A 225 -1.33 -6.94 -11.91
N VAL A 226 -2.08 -5.84 -11.77
CA VAL A 226 -3.39 -5.85 -11.13
C VAL A 226 -4.40 -5.24 -12.10
N THR A 227 -5.45 -5.99 -12.40
CA THR A 227 -6.52 -5.49 -13.26
C THR A 227 -7.42 -4.52 -12.48
N PRO A 228 -8.22 -3.67 -13.15
CA PRO A 228 -9.15 -2.79 -12.46
C PRO A 228 -10.13 -3.54 -11.55
N ASP A 229 -10.58 -4.75 -11.90
CA ASP A 229 -11.44 -5.60 -11.08
C ASP A 229 -10.72 -6.28 -9.90
N GLY A 230 -9.45 -5.96 -9.66
CA GLY A 230 -8.67 -6.45 -8.52
C GLY A 230 -8.04 -7.82 -8.75
N ARG A 231 -7.94 -8.31 -9.99
CA ARG A 231 -7.25 -9.57 -10.28
C ARG A 231 -5.74 -9.32 -10.34
N LEU A 232 -5.03 -9.82 -9.33
CA LEU A 232 -3.57 -9.77 -9.24
C LEU A 232 -2.98 -10.99 -9.95
N THR A 233 -2.01 -10.77 -10.84
CA THR A 233 -1.31 -11.84 -11.57
C THR A 233 0.20 -11.60 -11.57
N GLY A 234 0.97 -12.58 -11.10
CA GLY A 234 2.43 -12.55 -11.14
C GLY A 234 2.97 -12.80 -12.56
N ARG A 235 3.89 -11.93 -13.01
CA ARG A 235 4.59 -12.04 -14.31
C ARG A 235 6.00 -12.59 -14.14
N LYS A 236 6.72 -12.14 -13.12
CA LYS A 236 8.08 -12.57 -12.78
C LYS A 236 8.21 -12.84 -11.30
N ARG A 237 9.21 -13.64 -10.95
CA ARG A 237 9.65 -13.78 -9.56
C ARG A 237 10.05 -12.41 -9.03
N GLY A 238 9.63 -12.10 -7.81
CA GLY A 238 9.99 -10.86 -7.14
C GLY A 238 8.98 -10.47 -6.07
N GLN A 239 9.02 -9.23 -5.63
CA GLN A 239 8.02 -8.66 -4.74
C GLN A 239 7.52 -7.34 -5.33
N ALA A 240 6.21 -7.15 -5.36
CA ALA A 240 5.60 -5.90 -5.78
C ALA A 240 4.49 -5.51 -4.81
N ALA A 241 4.34 -4.22 -4.55
CA ALA A 241 3.28 -3.70 -3.69
C ALA A 241 2.07 -3.30 -4.53
N VAL A 242 0.90 -3.83 -4.16
CA VAL A 242 -0.38 -3.33 -4.66
C VAL A 242 -0.78 -2.15 -3.78
N MET A 243 -1.03 -1.00 -4.41
CA MET A 243 -1.59 0.17 -3.75
C MET A 243 -3.04 0.34 -4.17
N VAL A 244 -3.91 0.54 -3.19
CA VAL A 244 -5.34 0.73 -3.35
C VAL A 244 -5.70 2.11 -2.84
N ARG A 245 -6.44 2.87 -3.64
CA ARG A 245 -6.96 4.19 -3.27
C ARG A 245 -8.48 4.20 -3.29
N TYR A 246 -9.06 4.83 -2.28
CA TYR A 246 -10.46 5.19 -2.21
C TYR A 246 -10.59 6.49 -1.41
N LEU A 247 -10.99 7.57 -2.09
CA LEU A 247 -10.96 8.91 -1.50
C LEU A 247 -9.56 9.25 -0.95
N GLU A 248 -9.49 9.76 0.28
CA GLU A 248 -8.27 10.03 1.02
C GLU A 248 -7.55 8.77 1.52
N HIS A 249 -8.22 7.62 1.54
CA HIS A 249 -7.68 6.37 2.09
C HIS A 249 -6.80 5.65 1.09
N VAL A 250 -5.58 5.30 1.53
CA VAL A 250 -4.62 4.54 0.73
C VAL A 250 -4.10 3.36 1.56
N VAL A 251 -4.13 2.16 0.98
CA VAL A 251 -3.51 0.97 1.58
C VAL A 251 -2.53 0.37 0.58
N ALA A 252 -1.31 0.09 1.05
CA ALA A 252 -0.29 -0.63 0.29
C ALA A 252 -0.01 -1.98 0.94
N ARG A 253 0.00 -3.06 0.14
CA ARG A 253 0.41 -4.40 0.61
C ARG A 253 1.38 -5.04 -0.38
N ALA A 254 2.48 -5.54 0.16
CA ALA A 254 3.48 -6.27 -0.63
C ALA A 254 3.04 -7.71 -0.89
N PHE A 255 3.14 -8.14 -2.15
CA PHE A 255 2.93 -9.51 -2.58
C PHE A 255 4.23 -10.07 -3.15
N THR A 256 4.62 -11.25 -2.66
CA THR A 256 5.79 -11.98 -3.11
C THR A 256 5.38 -13.02 -4.13
N PHE A 257 6.00 -13.00 -5.29
CA PHE A 257 5.76 -13.94 -6.38
C PHE A 257 6.94 -14.92 -6.44
N VAL A 258 6.68 -16.18 -6.13
CA VAL A 258 7.72 -17.22 -6.02
C VAL A 258 7.56 -18.25 -7.13
N LYS A 259 8.52 -18.25 -8.05
CA LYS A 259 8.64 -19.26 -9.11
C LYS A 259 9.67 -20.31 -8.68
N PRO A 260 9.29 -21.60 -8.59
CA PRO A 260 10.25 -22.67 -8.34
C PRO A 260 11.40 -22.63 -9.35
N VAL A 261 12.63 -22.57 -8.87
CA VAL A 261 13.85 -22.71 -9.66
C VAL A 261 14.31 -24.16 -9.59
N PRO A 262 14.34 -24.89 -10.72
CA PRO A 262 14.84 -26.26 -10.76
C PRO A 262 16.25 -26.36 -10.16
N GLY A 263 16.45 -27.33 -9.27
CA GLY A 263 17.75 -27.55 -8.62
C GLY A 263 18.13 -26.52 -7.56
N PHE A 264 17.26 -25.57 -7.21
CA PHE A 264 17.54 -24.64 -6.12
C PHE A 264 17.73 -25.40 -4.80
N LYS A 265 18.93 -25.25 -4.24
CA LYS A 265 19.30 -25.72 -2.91
C LYS A 265 19.88 -24.55 -2.15
N TRP A 266 19.26 -24.19 -1.04
CA TRP A 266 19.76 -23.11 -0.20
C TRP A 266 21.18 -23.45 0.28
N SER A 267 22.15 -22.59 -0.02
CA SER A 267 23.57 -22.82 0.27
C SER A 267 23.95 -22.63 1.74
N ASN A 268 23.01 -22.16 2.57
CA ASN A 268 23.21 -21.84 3.98
C ASN A 268 24.47 -20.97 4.23
N PRO A 269 24.55 -19.78 3.61
CA PRO A 269 25.65 -18.84 3.84
C PRO A 269 25.76 -18.50 5.34
N LEU A 270 26.99 -18.16 5.75
CA LEU A 270 27.26 -17.63 7.08
C LEU A 270 26.42 -16.37 7.34
N VAL A 271 25.80 -16.31 8.50
CA VAL A 271 25.09 -15.13 9.00
C VAL A 271 26.07 -14.35 9.86
N ALA A 272 26.52 -13.17 9.41
CA ALA A 272 27.46 -12.36 10.19
C ALA A 272 26.73 -11.43 11.17
N ASN A 273 25.50 -11.02 10.85
CA ASN A 273 24.67 -10.17 11.71
C ASN A 273 23.17 -10.35 11.42
N PHE A 274 22.32 -9.66 12.18
CA PHE A 274 20.87 -9.74 12.05
C PHE A 274 20.31 -9.22 10.71
N ILE A 275 21.06 -8.39 9.97
CA ILE A 275 20.67 -7.94 8.62
C ILE A 275 20.75 -9.11 7.66
N ASP A 276 21.82 -9.90 7.74
CA ASP A 276 21.99 -11.10 6.93
C ASP A 276 20.84 -12.08 7.17
N GLU A 277 20.33 -12.21 8.40
CA GLU A 277 19.15 -13.04 8.67
C GLU A 277 17.93 -12.58 7.84
N LYS A 278 17.65 -11.28 7.80
CA LYS A 278 16.53 -10.72 7.04
C LYS A 278 16.74 -10.87 5.54
N VAL A 279 17.94 -10.58 5.05
CA VAL A 279 18.30 -10.71 3.63
C VAL A 279 18.24 -12.17 3.20
N HIS A 280 18.84 -13.09 3.96
CA HIS A 280 18.83 -14.52 3.69
C HIS A 280 17.43 -15.12 3.73
N ALA A 281 16.58 -14.70 4.69
CA ALA A 281 15.18 -15.13 4.72
C ALA A 281 14.47 -14.74 3.42
N LYS A 282 14.67 -13.51 2.93
CA LYS A 282 14.04 -13.05 1.69
C LYS A 282 14.60 -13.72 0.43
N LEU A 283 15.92 -13.86 0.33
CA LEU A 283 16.57 -14.57 -0.78
C LEU A 283 16.12 -16.03 -0.84
N ARG A 284 16.00 -16.70 0.31
CA ARG A 284 15.51 -18.08 0.41
C ARG A 284 14.05 -18.19 -0.01
N GLU A 285 13.18 -17.28 0.44
CA GLU A 285 11.76 -17.24 0.04
C GLU A 285 11.62 -17.10 -1.48
N LEU A 286 12.41 -16.22 -2.08
CA LEU A 286 12.43 -15.97 -3.53
C LEU A 286 13.25 -17.00 -4.32
N GLN A 287 13.94 -17.93 -3.66
CA GLN A 287 14.85 -18.88 -4.29
C GLN A 287 15.99 -18.23 -5.10
N TYR A 288 16.53 -17.13 -4.59
CA TYR A 288 17.79 -16.55 -5.05
C TYR A 288 18.93 -17.09 -4.19
N LEU A 289 20.02 -17.49 -4.84
CA LEU A 289 21.26 -17.78 -4.14
C LEU A 289 21.96 -16.45 -3.82
N PRO A 290 22.51 -16.27 -2.61
CA PRO A 290 23.41 -15.16 -2.32
C PRO A 290 24.59 -15.18 -3.30
N SER A 291 25.08 -14.00 -3.67
CA SER A 291 26.32 -13.90 -4.42
C SER A 291 27.48 -14.50 -3.61
N GLY A 292 28.41 -15.17 -4.31
CA GLY A 292 29.63 -15.65 -3.68
C GLY A 292 30.48 -14.49 -3.14
N LEU A 293 31.41 -14.82 -2.25
CA LEU A 293 32.39 -13.84 -1.78
C LEU A 293 33.25 -13.36 -2.95
N CYS A 294 33.45 -12.05 -3.03
CA CYS A 294 34.41 -11.48 -3.98
C CYS A 294 35.84 -11.89 -3.63
N SER A 295 36.72 -11.81 -4.62
CA SER A 295 38.16 -12.04 -4.42
C SER A 295 38.78 -10.97 -3.51
N ASP A 296 39.94 -11.27 -2.92
CA ASP A 296 40.64 -10.32 -2.03
C ASP A 296 41.07 -9.04 -2.76
N SER A 297 41.43 -9.14 -4.04
CA SER A 297 41.79 -7.98 -4.88
C SER A 297 40.59 -7.08 -5.17
N GLU A 298 39.41 -7.65 -5.42
CA GLU A 298 38.17 -6.88 -5.55
C GLU A 298 37.75 -6.27 -4.21
N PHE A 299 37.86 -7.04 -3.12
CA PHE A 299 37.50 -6.59 -1.79
C PHE A 299 38.31 -5.37 -1.37
N VAL A 300 39.65 -5.44 -1.46
CA VAL A 300 40.54 -4.34 -1.02
C VAL A 300 40.26 -3.06 -1.79
N ARG A 301 39.98 -3.15 -3.10
CA ARG A 301 39.61 -1.99 -3.90
C ARG A 301 38.26 -1.41 -3.48
N ARG A 302 37.22 -2.24 -3.36
CA ARG A 302 35.86 -1.80 -3.03
C ARG A 302 35.80 -1.18 -1.63
N VAL A 303 36.40 -1.82 -0.63
CA VAL A 303 36.35 -1.34 0.75
C VAL A 303 37.06 0.00 0.93
N HIS A 304 38.17 0.28 0.23
CA HIS A 304 38.82 1.59 0.31
C HIS A 304 37.95 2.69 -0.32
N LEU A 305 37.30 2.41 -1.46
CA LEU A 305 36.41 3.37 -2.10
C LEU A 305 35.15 3.61 -1.26
N ASP A 306 34.56 2.56 -0.70
CA ASP A 306 33.31 2.64 0.05
C ASP A 306 33.51 3.26 1.44
N VAL A 307 34.64 2.99 2.11
CA VAL A 307 34.87 3.46 3.48
C VAL A 307 35.52 4.84 3.51
N ILE A 308 36.52 5.10 2.65
CA ILE A 308 37.33 6.33 2.70
C ILE A 308 37.43 7.09 1.37
N GLY A 309 36.71 6.65 0.32
CA GLY A 309 36.60 7.40 -0.93
C GLY A 309 37.85 7.44 -1.81
N ARG A 310 38.87 6.62 -1.54
CA ARG A 310 40.11 6.57 -2.33
C ARG A 310 40.46 5.15 -2.76
N LEU A 311 41.37 5.04 -3.72
CA LEU A 311 41.97 3.75 -4.06
C LEU A 311 43.04 3.35 -3.03
N PRO A 312 43.23 2.03 -2.81
CA PRO A 312 44.38 1.57 -2.04
C PRO A 312 45.67 1.89 -2.80
N THR A 313 46.74 2.18 -2.08
CA THR A 313 48.07 2.27 -2.68
C THR A 313 48.56 0.89 -3.11
N ILE A 314 49.64 0.87 -3.90
CA ILE A 314 50.28 -0.39 -4.30
C ILE A 314 50.74 -1.17 -3.06
N ASP A 315 51.31 -0.49 -2.07
CA ASP A 315 51.85 -1.13 -0.87
C ASP A 315 50.73 -1.63 0.06
N GLU A 316 49.65 -0.86 0.23
CA GLU A 316 48.45 -1.32 0.96
C GLU A 316 47.84 -2.57 0.31
N THR A 317 47.77 -2.57 -1.03
CA THR A 317 47.26 -3.71 -1.79
C THR A 317 48.16 -4.94 -1.61
N LYS A 318 49.48 -4.78 -1.77
CA LYS A 318 50.44 -5.88 -1.58
C LYS A 318 50.39 -6.44 -0.16
N ALA A 319 50.36 -5.56 0.84
CA ALA A 319 50.29 -5.95 2.25
C ALA A 319 48.99 -6.72 2.56
N PHE A 320 47.86 -6.26 2.03
CA PHE A 320 46.60 -6.97 2.22
C PHE A 320 46.60 -8.32 1.50
N LEU A 321 47.09 -8.41 0.26
CA LEU A 321 47.10 -9.67 -0.51
C LEU A 321 48.07 -10.70 0.06
N SER A 322 49.17 -10.26 0.69
CA SER A 322 50.12 -11.15 1.36
C SER A 322 49.66 -11.61 2.74
N ASP A 323 48.79 -10.85 3.42
CA ASP A 323 48.23 -11.25 4.72
C ASP A 323 47.37 -12.52 4.61
N LYS A 324 47.70 -13.53 5.44
CA LYS A 324 47.04 -14.84 5.53
C LYS A 324 46.15 -15.00 6.76
N LYS A 325 46.04 -13.98 7.60
CA LYS A 325 45.20 -14.03 8.80
C LYS A 325 43.73 -14.24 8.39
N PRO A 326 42.99 -15.11 9.10
CA PRO A 326 41.59 -15.39 8.79
C PRO A 326 40.68 -14.17 9.01
N ASP A 327 41.07 -13.22 9.87
CA ASP A 327 40.34 -12.00 10.20
C ASP A 327 40.82 -10.75 9.42
N LYS A 328 41.67 -10.90 8.40
CA LYS A 328 42.25 -9.76 7.64
C LYS A 328 41.23 -8.76 7.10
N ARG A 329 40.02 -9.21 6.71
CA ARG A 329 38.96 -8.36 6.14
C ARG A 329 38.33 -7.44 7.21
N PRO A 330 37.77 -7.97 8.32
CA PRO A 330 37.37 -7.14 9.46
C PRO A 330 38.44 -6.18 9.94
N ARG A 331 39.69 -6.65 10.09
CA ARG A 331 40.82 -5.80 10.53
C ARG A 331 41.10 -4.64 9.58
N LEU A 332 41.03 -4.88 8.27
CA LEU A 332 41.20 -3.81 7.27
C LEU A 332 40.06 -2.80 7.38
N ILE A 333 38.81 -3.25 7.49
CA ILE A 333 37.65 -2.36 7.68
C ILE A 333 37.86 -1.50 8.92
N ASP A 334 38.23 -2.12 10.04
CA ASP A 334 38.54 -1.44 11.27
C ASP A 334 39.65 -0.40 11.08
N ALA A 335 40.79 -0.78 10.49
CA ALA A 335 41.88 0.15 10.24
C ALA A 335 41.45 1.35 9.37
N LEU A 336 40.59 1.12 8.37
CA LEU A 336 40.06 2.17 7.49
C LEU A 336 39.09 3.11 8.19
N LEU A 337 38.27 2.62 9.13
CA LEU A 337 37.36 3.47 9.91
C LEU A 337 38.10 4.46 10.82
N GLU A 338 39.32 4.12 11.24
CA GLU A 338 40.18 4.98 12.07
C GLU A 338 41.05 5.95 11.25
N ARG A 339 41.01 5.84 9.91
CA ARG A 339 41.79 6.73 9.05
C ARG A 339 41.23 8.15 9.06
N PRO A 340 42.09 9.18 9.03
CA PRO A 340 41.64 10.58 9.01
C PRO A 340 40.77 10.92 7.80
N GLU A 341 40.85 10.16 6.70
CA GLU A 341 40.01 10.32 5.52
C GLU A 341 38.54 9.91 5.71
N PHE A 342 38.24 8.99 6.64
CA PHE A 342 36.90 8.44 6.84
C PHE A 342 35.87 9.55 7.12
N ALA A 343 36.13 10.36 8.15
CA ALA A 343 35.16 11.37 8.59
C ALA A 343 34.91 12.48 7.54
N PRO A 344 35.92 13.07 6.88
CA PRO A 344 35.70 13.99 5.75
C PRO A 344 34.93 13.38 4.59
N PHE A 345 35.22 12.13 4.19
CA PHE A 345 34.52 11.47 3.09
C PHE A 345 33.03 11.28 3.40
N TRP A 346 32.71 10.78 4.59
CA TRP A 346 31.32 10.62 5.01
C TRP A 346 30.63 11.96 5.29
N ALA A 347 31.35 12.97 5.77
CA ALA A 347 30.80 14.31 5.95
C ALA A 347 30.39 14.94 4.61
N GLN A 348 31.08 14.62 3.51
CA GLN A 348 30.67 15.02 2.17
C GLN A 348 29.35 14.33 1.77
N LYS A 349 29.24 13.01 1.97
CA LYS A 349 27.98 12.26 1.69
C LYS A 349 26.80 12.82 2.48
N TRP A 350 27.01 13.14 3.76
CA TRP A 350 26.01 13.80 4.58
C TRP A 350 25.74 15.24 4.16
N GLY A 351 26.77 15.94 3.69
CA GLY A 351 26.65 17.27 3.11
C GLY A 351 25.67 17.29 1.93
N ASP A 352 25.77 16.30 1.05
CA ASP A 352 24.86 16.14 -0.09
C ASP A 352 23.42 15.87 0.38
N LEU A 353 23.24 14.92 1.31
CA LEU A 353 21.92 14.60 1.87
C LEU A 353 21.26 15.79 2.56
N LEU A 354 22.04 16.56 3.33
CA LEU A 354 21.59 17.73 4.06
C LEU A 354 21.56 19.01 3.20
N ARG A 355 21.88 18.90 1.90
CA ARG A 355 21.85 20.00 0.91
C ARG A 355 22.75 21.20 1.28
N LEU A 356 23.95 20.93 1.79
CA LEU A 356 24.93 21.97 2.17
C LEU A 356 25.45 22.71 0.94
N THR A 357 24.83 23.84 0.62
CA THR A 357 25.23 24.70 -0.50
C THR A 357 25.51 26.13 -0.04
N PRO A 358 26.49 26.83 -0.63
CA PRO A 358 26.77 28.22 -0.28
C PRO A 358 25.57 29.16 -0.51
N SER A 359 24.70 28.85 -1.47
CA SER A 359 23.46 29.61 -1.72
C SER A 359 22.44 29.48 -0.58
N ALA A 360 22.31 28.29 0.03
CA ALA A 360 21.37 28.06 1.12
C ALA A 360 21.91 28.55 2.48
N VAL A 361 23.16 28.22 2.81
CA VAL A 361 23.69 28.40 4.17
C VAL A 361 24.87 29.37 4.26
N THR A 362 25.22 30.06 3.17
CA THR A 362 26.45 30.88 3.01
C THR A 362 27.74 30.05 3.04
N ALA A 363 28.83 30.59 2.49
CA ALA A 363 30.14 29.92 2.54
C ALA A 363 30.60 29.63 3.98
N GLY A 364 30.36 30.57 4.92
CA GLY A 364 30.71 30.39 6.33
C GLY A 364 29.87 29.33 7.03
N GLY A 365 28.57 29.25 6.72
CA GLY A 365 27.68 28.21 7.26
C GLY A 365 28.01 26.82 6.72
N VAL A 366 28.33 26.68 5.43
CA VAL A 366 28.82 25.41 4.85
C VAL A 366 30.03 24.93 5.63
N HIS A 367 31.04 25.79 5.83
CA HIS A 367 32.27 25.41 6.52
C HIS A 367 32.03 24.96 7.96
N LYS A 368 31.18 25.68 8.70
CA LYS A 368 30.88 25.36 10.10
C LYS A 368 30.05 24.08 10.24
N LEU A 369 29.01 23.89 9.42
CA LEU A 369 28.20 22.68 9.47
C LEU A 369 29.01 21.46 9.00
N ASN A 370 29.81 21.61 7.93
CA ASN A 370 30.71 20.54 7.49
C ASN A 370 31.71 20.15 8.58
N ARG A 371 32.30 21.11 9.29
CA ARG A 371 33.19 20.82 10.43
C ARG A 371 32.47 20.04 11.53
N TRP A 372 31.23 20.42 11.85
CA TRP A 372 30.41 19.67 12.82
C TRP A 372 30.10 18.24 12.33
N LEU A 373 29.84 18.04 11.03
CA LEU A 373 29.66 16.71 10.44
C LEU A 373 30.93 15.86 10.56
N VAL A 374 32.09 16.44 10.19
CA VAL A 374 33.38 15.76 10.31
C VAL A 374 33.65 15.35 11.76
N HIS A 375 33.43 16.24 12.73
CA HIS A 375 33.62 15.89 14.14
C HIS A 375 32.63 14.82 14.60
N SER A 376 31.35 14.93 14.25
CA SER A 376 30.33 13.95 14.63
C SER A 376 30.65 12.55 14.11
N LEU A 377 31.18 12.45 12.89
CA LEU A 377 31.59 11.17 12.29
C LEU A 377 32.90 10.65 12.87
N ARG A 378 33.89 11.53 13.09
CA ARG A 378 35.18 11.17 13.68
C ARG A 378 35.02 10.65 15.11
N ASP A 379 34.16 11.30 15.89
CA ASP A 379 33.93 10.96 17.29
C ASP A 379 32.91 9.81 17.45
N ASN A 380 32.48 9.21 16.33
CA ASN A 380 31.50 8.13 16.27
C ASN A 380 30.22 8.45 17.08
N LYS A 381 29.67 9.66 16.87
CA LYS A 381 28.48 10.13 17.58
C LYS A 381 27.31 9.15 17.37
N PRO A 382 26.59 8.76 18.44
CA PRO A 382 25.38 7.95 18.32
C PRO A 382 24.37 8.59 17.36
N TYR A 383 23.73 7.77 16.53
CA TYR A 383 22.85 8.26 15.47
C TYR A 383 21.64 9.02 16.03
N ASP A 384 21.09 8.59 17.16
CA ASP A 384 20.00 9.27 17.86
C ASP A 384 20.42 10.66 18.34
N ALA A 385 21.65 10.81 18.87
CA ALA A 385 22.20 12.11 19.25
C ALA A 385 22.46 13.00 18.03
N PHE A 386 23.01 12.44 16.96
CA PHE A 386 23.22 13.14 15.68
C PHE A 386 21.91 13.70 15.11
N ALA A 387 20.88 12.84 15.02
CA ALA A 387 19.56 13.23 14.52
C ALA A 387 18.89 14.25 15.46
N ARG A 388 18.94 14.03 16.77
CA ARG A 388 18.38 14.96 17.76
C ARG A 388 19.03 16.33 17.67
N GLU A 389 20.36 16.41 17.63
CA GLU A 389 21.08 17.68 17.53
C GLU A 389 20.67 18.47 16.28
N LEU A 390 20.46 17.82 15.13
CA LEU A 390 19.98 18.48 13.90
C LEU A 390 18.53 18.94 14.01
N LEU A 391 17.64 18.06 14.49
CA LEU A 391 16.19 18.30 14.54
C LEU A 391 15.75 19.22 15.67
N THR A 392 16.56 19.42 16.71
CA THR A 392 16.27 20.35 17.80
C THR A 392 17.15 21.61 17.75
N ALA A 393 17.94 21.78 16.69
CA ALA A 393 18.85 22.90 16.56
C ALA A 393 18.09 24.24 16.49
N SER A 394 18.55 25.23 17.24
CA SER A 394 18.01 26.58 17.22
C SER A 394 19.09 27.64 17.47
N GLY A 395 18.77 28.90 17.21
CA GLY A 395 19.65 30.04 17.44
C GLY A 395 20.61 30.34 16.27
N SER A 396 21.74 30.96 16.59
CA SER A 396 22.71 31.42 15.58
C SER A 396 23.33 30.25 14.82
N THR A 397 23.22 30.28 13.50
CA THR A 397 23.78 29.23 12.63
C THR A 397 25.31 29.22 12.54
N TYR A 398 25.98 30.22 13.15
CA TYR A 398 27.43 30.25 13.30
C TYR A 398 27.89 29.72 14.66
N ALA A 399 27.09 29.92 15.71
CA ALA A 399 27.38 29.42 17.06
C ALA A 399 26.91 27.98 17.25
N ASN A 400 25.76 27.64 16.66
CA ASN A 400 25.15 26.31 16.63
C ASN A 400 25.05 25.83 15.17
N PRO A 401 26.11 25.23 14.59
CA PRO A 401 26.13 24.85 13.18
C PRO A 401 24.98 23.94 12.72
N PRO A 402 24.50 22.96 13.52
CA PRO A 402 23.29 22.18 13.20
C PRO A 402 22.06 23.01 12.82
N ALA A 403 21.92 24.25 13.31
CA ALA A 403 20.79 25.12 12.98
C ALA A 403 20.76 25.53 11.50
N ASN A 404 21.86 25.34 10.75
CA ASN A 404 21.86 25.49 9.29
C ASN A 404 20.98 24.46 8.58
N TYR A 405 20.60 23.35 9.22
CA TYR A 405 19.70 22.35 8.64
C TYR A 405 18.39 22.97 8.14
N TYR A 406 17.76 23.82 8.94
CA TYR A 406 16.51 24.47 8.55
C TYR A 406 16.69 25.56 7.50
N ARG A 407 17.92 26.06 7.29
CA ARG A 407 18.22 27.03 6.24
C ARG A 407 18.34 26.39 4.86
N THR A 408 18.51 25.06 4.78
CA THR A 408 18.54 24.35 3.49
C THR A 408 17.15 24.00 2.97
N ALA A 409 16.11 24.20 3.78
CA ALA A 409 14.72 24.06 3.38
C ALA A 409 14.14 25.40 2.91
N ALA A 410 13.35 25.37 1.84
CA ALA A 410 12.66 26.57 1.34
C ALA A 410 11.47 26.99 2.24
N ASP A 411 10.76 26.02 2.80
CA ASP A 411 9.64 26.21 3.72
C ASP A 411 9.49 24.98 4.65
N MET A 412 8.50 25.03 5.54
CA MET A 412 8.23 23.94 6.50
C MET A 412 7.91 22.60 5.83
N ASN A 413 7.31 22.61 4.65
CA ASN A 413 6.95 21.38 3.95
C ASN A 413 8.18 20.72 3.34
N ASP A 414 9.08 21.52 2.75
CA ASP A 414 10.37 21.03 2.25
C ASP A 414 11.22 20.46 3.40
N ALA A 415 11.21 21.11 4.57
CA ALA A 415 11.87 20.62 5.78
C ALA A 415 11.28 19.28 6.25
N LEU A 416 9.95 19.15 6.30
CA LEU A 416 9.26 17.93 6.69
C LEU A 416 9.59 16.77 5.74
N GLU A 417 9.46 16.99 4.42
CA GLU A 417 9.74 15.98 3.41
C GLU A 417 11.18 15.48 3.53
N THR A 418 12.13 16.42 3.57
CA THR A 418 13.56 16.13 3.72
C THR A 418 13.84 15.37 5.02
N THR A 419 13.24 15.79 6.14
CA THR A 419 13.37 15.12 7.45
C THR A 419 12.91 13.68 7.38
N THR A 420 11.70 13.44 6.85
CA THR A 420 11.13 12.09 6.77
C THR A 420 11.94 11.18 5.86
N GLN A 421 12.47 11.71 4.76
CA GLN A 421 13.28 10.92 3.85
C GLN A 421 14.64 10.56 4.45
N ILE A 422 15.32 11.53 5.07
CA ILE A 422 16.68 11.33 5.61
C ILE A 422 16.63 10.45 6.85
N PHE A 423 15.75 10.74 7.81
CA PHE A 423 15.81 10.12 9.15
C PHE A 423 14.85 8.95 9.33
N LEU A 424 13.73 8.91 8.59
CA LEU A 424 12.71 7.86 8.72
C LEU A 424 12.70 6.90 7.52
N GLY A 425 13.44 7.19 6.46
CA GLY A 425 13.44 6.39 5.22
C GLY A 425 12.09 6.41 4.49
N SER A 426 11.23 7.38 4.77
CA SER A 426 9.88 7.50 4.19
C SER A 426 9.76 8.77 3.34
N ARG A 427 9.00 8.71 2.24
CA ARG A 427 8.78 9.87 1.38
C ARG A 427 7.41 10.46 1.67
N LEU A 428 7.37 11.68 2.23
CA LEU A 428 6.13 12.45 2.42
C LEU A 428 5.86 13.48 1.33
N ALA A 429 6.57 13.43 0.20
CA ALA A 429 6.46 14.41 -0.91
C ALA A 429 5.01 14.69 -1.38
N CYS A 430 4.12 13.70 -1.26
CA CYS A 430 2.71 13.86 -1.65
C CYS A 430 1.85 14.59 -0.60
N ALA A 431 2.31 14.73 0.65
CA ALA A 431 1.57 15.38 1.76
C ALA A 431 1.87 16.89 1.88
N SER A 432 2.89 17.41 1.19
CA SER A 432 3.27 18.83 1.25
C SER A 432 2.26 19.76 0.55
N TRP A 433 1.53 19.25 -0.45
CA TRP A 433 0.51 20.03 -1.15
C TRP A 433 -0.75 20.31 -0.30
N SER A 434 -1.11 19.45 0.64
CA SER A 434 -2.30 19.64 1.49
C SER A 434 -2.09 20.73 2.55
N ALA A 435 -0.86 20.91 3.04
CA ALA A 435 -0.55 21.87 4.09
C ALA A 435 -0.59 23.34 3.62
N ARG A 436 -0.29 23.63 2.34
CA ARG A 436 -0.36 25.00 1.79
C ARG A 436 -1.77 25.59 1.71
N PHE A 437 -2.80 24.76 1.85
CA PHE A 437 -4.21 25.15 1.77
C PHE A 437 -4.98 24.96 3.09
N GLY A 438 -4.30 24.79 4.22
CA GLY A 438 -4.95 24.72 5.54
C GLY A 438 -5.62 23.37 5.84
N PHE A 439 -5.19 22.27 5.19
CA PHE A 439 -5.73 20.95 5.43
C PHE A 439 -4.72 20.05 6.15
N CYS A 440 -4.96 19.82 7.45
CA CYS A 440 -4.27 18.79 8.22
C CYS A 440 -5.28 17.70 8.61
N ALA A 441 -5.17 16.53 7.98
CA ALA A 441 -5.71 15.29 8.50
C ALA A 441 -4.62 14.22 8.36
N ILE A 442 -3.92 13.96 9.47
CA ILE A 442 -3.00 12.84 9.59
C ILE A 442 -3.86 11.59 9.74
N ALA A 443 -3.97 10.77 8.69
CA ALA A 443 -4.56 9.43 8.77
C ALA A 443 -3.47 8.39 8.45
N GLY A 444 -3.15 7.58 9.45
CA GLY A 444 -1.97 6.74 9.50
C GLY A 444 -2.07 5.42 8.74
N SER A 445 -0.89 4.91 8.39
CA SER A 445 -0.58 3.48 8.34
C SER A 445 0.93 3.31 8.54
N ILE A 446 1.41 3.53 9.77
CA ILE A 446 2.75 3.14 10.21
C ILE A 446 2.65 1.71 10.75
N PRO A 447 3.36 0.71 10.21
CA PRO A 447 3.51 -0.58 10.87
C PRO A 447 4.55 -0.45 11.98
N ASN A 448 4.15 0.24 13.05
CA ASN A 448 4.70 0.16 14.40
C ASN A 448 3.79 1.04 15.25
N GLN A 449 2.86 0.40 15.95
CA GLN A 449 2.15 1.10 17.02
C GLN A 449 3.12 1.33 18.19
N ILE A 450 2.83 2.41 18.92
CA ILE A 450 3.62 3.06 19.98
C ILE A 450 4.50 4.19 19.40
N ILE A 451 4.44 5.38 20.01
CA ILE A 451 5.09 6.67 19.64
C ILE A 451 4.26 7.62 18.75
N LEU A 452 2.99 7.88 19.10
CA LEU A 452 2.35 9.17 18.77
C LEU A 452 1.35 9.69 19.82
N GLY A 453 1.20 9.00 20.97
CA GLY A 453 0.27 9.37 22.05
C GLY A 453 0.90 9.96 23.31
N MET A 454 2.18 10.32 23.33
CA MET A 454 2.88 10.74 24.57
C MET A 454 3.82 11.94 24.35
N LEU A 455 3.27 13.07 23.91
CA LEU A 455 3.96 14.38 23.98
C LEU A 455 3.29 15.36 24.95
N TRP A 456 2.39 14.88 25.80
CA TRP A 456 1.80 15.69 26.87
C TRP A 456 1.50 14.83 28.11
N SER A 457 2.53 14.25 28.73
CA SER A 457 2.60 13.96 30.18
C SER A 457 3.89 13.22 30.52
N SER A 458 4.68 13.82 31.43
CA SER A 458 5.55 13.18 32.43
C SER A 458 6.63 12.17 32.01
N ALA A 459 7.88 12.61 32.22
CA ALA A 459 9.01 11.91 32.85
C ALA A 459 8.95 10.38 33.09
N SER A 460 10.12 9.75 32.85
CA SER A 460 10.71 8.55 33.47
C SER A 460 10.93 7.30 32.59
N SER A 461 12.20 6.84 32.62
CA SER A 461 12.73 5.48 32.40
C SER A 461 12.71 4.80 31.00
N THR A 462 13.91 4.80 30.41
CA THR A 462 14.69 3.67 29.80
C THR A 462 14.18 2.83 28.61
N CYS A 463 15.07 2.78 27.61
CA CYS A 463 15.33 1.79 26.55
C CYS A 463 14.40 1.70 25.33
N ASP A 464 14.83 1.23 24.15
CA ASP A 464 16.07 1.35 23.34
C ASP A 464 15.75 0.57 22.04
N THR A 465 15.66 1.22 20.88
CA THR A 465 15.59 0.51 19.57
C THR A 465 16.06 1.41 18.43
N SER A 466 17.30 1.24 17.97
CA SER A 466 17.73 1.68 16.63
C SER A 466 18.97 0.91 16.18
N ALA A 467 18.85 0.21 15.05
CA ALA A 467 20.01 -0.29 14.33
C ALA A 467 19.75 -0.29 12.82
N VAL A 468 20.85 -0.10 12.08
CA VAL A 468 21.04 -0.10 10.61
C VAL A 468 20.76 1.20 9.86
N ALA A 469 21.69 2.16 9.97
CA ALA A 469 22.08 3.05 8.86
C ALA A 469 23.32 3.86 9.25
N MET A 470 24.46 3.20 9.45
CA MET A 470 25.83 3.74 9.45
C MET A 470 26.73 2.62 9.97
N GLY A 471 27.91 2.44 9.40
CA GLY A 471 28.89 1.45 9.89
C GLY A 471 29.38 1.78 11.30
N GLN A 472 28.57 1.49 12.31
CA GLN A 472 28.91 1.65 13.72
C GLN A 472 29.91 0.57 14.11
N ARG A 473 31.08 0.99 14.60
CA ARG A 473 31.90 0.17 15.50
C ARG A 473 31.14 -0.02 16.81
N ALA A 474 30.71 -1.25 17.07
CA ALA A 474 30.13 -1.60 18.37
C ALA A 474 31.25 -1.71 19.41
N SER A 475 31.38 -0.69 20.27
CA SER A 475 32.17 -0.76 21.50
C SER A 475 31.36 -1.45 22.60
N CYS A 476 31.13 -2.76 22.47
CA CYS A 476 30.61 -3.56 23.57
C CYS A 476 31.78 -4.12 24.40
N SER A 477 32.30 -3.32 25.32
CA SER A 477 33.27 -3.79 26.31
C SER A 477 32.59 -4.06 27.65
N ARG A 478 32.68 -5.32 28.08
CA ARG A 478 32.42 -5.86 29.43
C ARG A 478 30.96 -6.12 29.84
N ARG A 479 30.46 -7.30 29.45
CA ARG A 479 30.11 -8.43 30.37
C ARG A 479 29.43 -9.54 29.56
N CYS A 480 30.24 -10.50 29.10
CA CYS A 480 29.92 -11.93 29.03
C CYS A 480 31.12 -12.63 28.37
N SER A 481 32.17 -12.78 29.16
CA SER A 481 33.20 -13.77 28.94
C SER A 481 32.60 -15.17 29.19
N ALA A 482 32.20 -15.88 28.14
CA ALA A 482 32.20 -17.34 28.05
C ALA A 482 31.84 -17.78 26.63
N ALA A 483 32.58 -18.78 26.14
CA ALA A 483 32.41 -19.52 24.88
C ALA A 483 32.90 -18.83 23.59
N ALA A 484 34.22 -18.89 23.43
CA ALA A 484 34.91 -18.82 22.16
C ALA A 484 34.46 -19.94 21.19
N ARG A 485 34.10 -19.57 19.95
CA ARG A 485 34.52 -20.19 18.68
C ARG A 485 33.91 -19.46 17.49
#